data_AF-A0A7S3S628-F1
#
_entry.id   AF-A0A7S3S628-F1
#
_cell.length_a   1.000
_cell.length_b   1.000
_cell.length_c   1.000
_cell.angle_alpha   90.00
_cell.angle_beta   90.00
_cell.angle_gamma   90.00
#
_symmetry.space_group_name_H-M   'P 1'
#
loop_
_entity.id
_entity.type
_entity.pdbx_description
1 polymer ?
#
loop_
_entity_poly.entity_id
_entity_poly.type
_entity_poly.pdbx_seq_one_letter_code
_entity_poly.pdbx_strand_id
1 'polypeptide(L)'
;ESFDDRMKRITKLGKQNNIEALVKEAQLEDVSPEMVAFAASKSKDLGNAAFQRKEYKEALDYYAGALVGSAPEKEKIYSNRSACFFQLGNYTDALIEATKAIKENRAWSKGYFRAGRAALEMEYYDEALEMFEKGLEKEA
;
A
#
# COMPACT_ATOMS: atom_id res chain seq x y z
N GLU A 1 -25.88 -15.42 -8.52
CA GLU A 1 -24.92 -15.30 -9.64
C GLU A 1 -23.90 -16.42 -9.51
N SER A 2 -23.39 -17.00 -10.59
CA SER A 2 -22.38 -18.06 -10.49
C SER A 2 -21.00 -17.49 -10.12
N PHE A 3 -20.11 -18.33 -9.58
CA PHE A 3 -18.72 -17.95 -9.31
C PHE A 3 -18.02 -17.41 -10.58
N ASP A 4 -18.22 -18.08 -11.72
CA ASP A 4 -17.62 -17.72 -13.00
C ASP A 4 -18.10 -16.35 -13.51
N ASP A 5 -19.38 -16.04 -13.34
CA ASP A 5 -19.94 -14.75 -13.75
C ASP A 5 -19.38 -13.61 -12.90
N ARG A 6 -19.29 -13.82 -11.58
CA ARG A 6 -18.69 -12.86 -10.65
C ARG A 6 -17.20 -12.67 -10.94
N MET A 7 -16.49 -13.75 -11.30
CA MET A 7 -15.07 -13.66 -11.63
C MET A 7 -14.81 -12.89 -12.93
N LYS A 8 -15.64 -13.11 -13.96
CA LYS A 8 -15.62 -12.31 -15.20
C LYS A 8 -15.90 -10.83 -14.90
N ARG A 9 -16.83 -10.53 -14.00
CA ARG A 9 -17.14 -9.16 -13.58
C ARG A 9 -15.96 -8.49 -12.89
N ILE A 10 -15.39 -9.11 -11.85
CA ILE A 10 -14.22 -8.59 -11.13
C ILE A 10 -13.05 -8.37 -12.10
N THR A 11 -12.81 -9.31 -13.02
CA THR A 11 -11.79 -9.17 -14.07
C THR A 11 -12.07 -7.98 -14.99
N LYS A 12 -13.33 -7.78 -15.40
CA LYS A 12 -13.75 -6.66 -16.24
C LYS A 12 -13.58 -5.31 -15.52
N LEU A 13 -13.98 -5.23 -14.24
CA LEU A 13 -13.82 -4.02 -13.42
C LEU A 13 -12.35 -3.62 -13.28
N GLY A 14 -11.48 -4.61 -13.03
CA GLY A 14 -10.03 -4.39 -12.99
C GLY A 14 -9.45 -3.87 -14.32
N LYS A 15 -9.95 -4.33 -15.48
CA LYS A 15 -9.56 -3.82 -16.80
C LYS A 15 -10.09 -2.41 -17.10
N GLN A 16 -11.19 -2.04 -16.47
CA GLN A 16 -11.84 -0.73 -16.62
C GLN A 16 -11.35 0.30 -15.59
N ASN A 17 -10.40 -0.08 -14.71
CA ASN A 17 -9.95 0.73 -13.57
C ASN A 17 -11.10 1.20 -12.66
N ASN A 18 -12.22 0.47 -12.59
CA ASN A 18 -13.34 0.82 -11.72
C ASN A 18 -13.13 0.21 -10.33
N ILE A 19 -12.33 0.89 -9.52
CA ILE A 19 -11.81 0.32 -8.26
C ILE A 19 -12.79 0.43 -7.11
N GLU A 20 -13.62 1.47 -7.07
CA GLU A 20 -14.70 1.54 -6.09
C GLU A 20 -15.61 0.31 -6.21
N ALA A 21 -16.01 -0.04 -7.44
CA ALA A 21 -16.80 -1.24 -7.69
C ALA A 21 -16.00 -2.53 -7.43
N LEU A 22 -14.71 -2.58 -7.79
CA LEU A 22 -13.86 -3.76 -7.56
C LEU A 22 -13.68 -4.07 -6.07
N VAL A 23 -13.38 -3.04 -5.27
CA VAL A 23 -13.19 -3.15 -3.82
C VAL A 23 -14.52 -3.49 -3.14
N LYS A 24 -15.61 -2.85 -3.57
CA LYS A 24 -16.96 -3.15 -3.07
C LYS A 24 -17.34 -4.60 -3.34
N GLU A 25 -17.09 -5.11 -4.55
CA GLU A 25 -17.32 -6.52 -4.89
C GLU A 25 -16.41 -7.45 -4.07
N ALA A 26 -15.18 -7.06 -3.75
CA ALA A 26 -14.24 -7.86 -2.96
C ALA A 26 -14.53 -7.87 -1.44
N GLN A 27 -15.39 -6.98 -0.94
CA GLN A 27 -15.78 -6.88 0.47
C GLN A 27 -17.09 -7.60 0.81
N LEU A 28 -17.76 -8.22 -0.18
CA LEU A 28 -19.01 -8.96 0.05
C LEU A 28 -18.74 -10.28 0.80
N GLU A 29 -19.65 -10.68 1.68
CA GLU A 29 -19.44 -11.79 2.65
C GLU A 29 -19.19 -13.16 1.98
N ASP A 30 -19.71 -13.36 0.78
CA ASP A 30 -19.67 -14.60 0.00
C ASP A 30 -18.64 -14.56 -1.15
N VAL A 31 -17.57 -13.78 -0.97
CA VAL A 31 -16.45 -13.69 -1.93
C VAL A 31 -15.33 -14.65 -1.52
N SER A 32 -14.91 -15.50 -2.45
CA SER A 32 -13.81 -16.44 -2.22
C SER A 32 -12.48 -15.71 -1.96
N PRO A 33 -11.56 -16.27 -1.16
CA PRO A 33 -10.23 -15.71 -0.93
C PRO A 33 -9.45 -15.41 -2.23
N GLU A 34 -9.61 -16.22 -3.27
CA GLU A 34 -8.96 -16.06 -4.57
C GLU A 34 -9.38 -14.77 -5.27
N MET A 35 -10.68 -14.46 -5.22
CA MET A 35 -11.23 -13.22 -5.77
C MET A 35 -10.73 -11.99 -5.03
N VAL A 36 -10.66 -12.05 -3.69
CA VAL A 36 -10.11 -10.97 -2.87
C VAL A 36 -8.63 -10.74 -3.20
N ALA A 37 -7.84 -11.81 -3.30
CA ALA A 37 -6.43 -11.74 -3.67
C ALA A 37 -6.22 -11.14 -5.06
N PHE A 38 -7.05 -11.51 -6.04
CA PHE A 38 -7.00 -10.93 -7.38
C PHE A 38 -7.31 -9.42 -7.36
N ALA A 39 -8.38 -9.01 -6.66
CA ALA A 39 -8.76 -7.61 -6.52
C ALA A 39 -7.68 -6.78 -5.81
N ALA A 40 -7.09 -7.32 -4.74
CA ALA A 40 -5.98 -6.70 -4.01
C ALA A 40 -4.74 -6.55 -4.92
N SER A 41 -4.37 -7.59 -5.66
CA SER A 41 -3.23 -7.51 -6.60
C SER A 41 -3.46 -6.49 -7.71
N LYS A 42 -4.68 -6.42 -8.27
CA LYS A 42 -5.00 -5.42 -9.29
C LYS A 42 -4.96 -4.00 -8.76
N SER A 43 -5.51 -3.79 -7.56
CA SER A 43 -5.43 -2.50 -6.86
C SER A 43 -3.97 -2.11 -6.59
N LYS A 44 -3.10 -3.06 -6.22
CA LYS A 44 -1.65 -2.80 -6.05
C LYS A 44 -0.99 -2.33 -7.35
N ASP A 45 -1.24 -3.03 -8.45
CA ASP A 45 -0.67 -2.70 -9.77
C ASP A 45 -1.07 -1.29 -10.22
N LEU A 46 -2.33 -0.93 -10.02
CA LEU A 46 -2.85 0.40 -10.34
C LEU A 46 -2.29 1.49 -9.43
N GLY A 47 -2.17 1.21 -8.13
CA GLY A 47 -1.48 2.10 -7.18
C GLY A 47 -0.05 2.38 -7.61
N ASN A 48 0.68 1.35 -8.06
CA ASN A 48 2.03 1.51 -8.61
C ASN A 48 2.02 2.37 -9.88
N ALA A 49 1.09 2.13 -10.80
CA ALA A 49 1.00 2.91 -12.03
C ALA A 49 0.65 4.39 -11.78
N ALA A 50 -0.31 4.67 -10.90
CA ALA A 50 -0.68 6.03 -10.49
C ALA A 50 0.49 6.74 -9.78
N PHE A 51 1.23 6.02 -8.93
CA PHE A 51 2.44 6.54 -8.32
C PHE A 51 3.49 6.98 -9.35
N GLN A 52 3.73 6.18 -10.40
CA GLN A 52 4.66 6.54 -11.47
C GLN A 52 4.21 7.78 -12.26
N ARG A 53 2.89 7.98 -12.39
CA ARG A 53 2.30 9.20 -12.98
C ARG A 53 2.28 10.39 -12.03
N LYS A 54 2.77 10.24 -10.80
CA LYS A 54 2.73 11.25 -9.72
C LYS A 54 1.32 11.61 -9.25
N GLU A 55 0.33 10.75 -9.52
CA GLU A 55 -1.06 10.89 -9.09
C GLU A 55 -1.21 10.33 -7.67
N TYR A 56 -0.57 10.95 -6.68
CA TYR A 56 -0.39 10.35 -5.35
C TYR A 56 -1.69 10.12 -4.58
N LYS A 57 -2.69 11.00 -4.73
CA LYS A 57 -4.01 10.82 -4.10
C LYS A 57 -4.73 9.58 -4.62
N GLU A 58 -4.76 9.44 -5.94
CA GLU A 58 -5.36 8.26 -6.59
C GLU A 58 -4.59 6.98 -6.25
N ALA A 59 -3.25 7.05 -6.19
CA ALA A 59 -2.42 5.94 -5.75
C ALA A 59 -2.76 5.49 -4.31
N LEU A 60 -3.06 6.43 -3.40
CA LEU A 60 -3.47 6.10 -2.02
C LEU A 60 -4.79 5.32 -1.97
N ASP A 61 -5.76 5.69 -2.80
CA ASP A 61 -7.05 5.00 -2.90
C ASP A 61 -6.86 3.58 -3.43
N TYR A 62 -6.04 3.42 -4.47
CA TYR A 62 -5.69 2.10 -5.00
C TYR A 62 -4.93 1.24 -3.99
N TYR A 63 -3.95 1.81 -3.28
CA TYR A 63 -3.26 1.06 -2.22
C TYR A 63 -4.17 0.71 -1.04
N ALA A 64 -5.19 1.51 -0.73
CA ALA A 64 -6.19 1.15 0.27
C ALA A 64 -6.99 -0.09 -0.17
N GLY A 65 -7.42 -0.14 -1.43
CA GLY A 65 -8.03 -1.33 -2.02
C GLY A 65 -7.11 -2.56 -2.03
N ALA A 66 -5.80 -2.34 -2.18
CA ALA A 66 -4.80 -3.41 -2.14
C ALA A 66 -4.61 -4.03 -0.75
N LEU A 67 -5.07 -3.38 0.32
CA LEU A 67 -4.98 -3.88 1.71
C LEU A 67 -6.19 -4.70 2.15
N VAL A 68 -7.20 -4.87 1.28
CA VAL A 68 -8.38 -5.68 1.59
C VAL A 68 -8.01 -7.15 1.74
N GLY A 69 -8.51 -7.78 2.81
CA GLY A 69 -8.28 -9.19 3.10
C GLY A 69 -6.83 -9.55 3.44
N SER A 70 -6.44 -10.77 3.08
CA SER A 70 -5.09 -11.31 3.28
C SER A 70 -4.17 -10.93 2.12
N ALA A 71 -3.99 -9.62 1.91
CA ALA A 71 -3.10 -9.11 0.88
C ALA A 71 -1.66 -9.61 1.10
N PRO A 72 -0.97 -10.14 0.06
CA PRO A 72 0.46 -10.43 0.15
C PRO A 72 1.27 -9.12 0.14
N GLU A 73 2.46 -9.15 0.74
CA GLU A 73 3.43 -8.04 0.69
C GLU A 73 2.90 -6.71 1.28
N LYS A 74 2.12 -6.77 2.38
CA LYS A 74 1.54 -5.57 3.03
C LYS A 74 2.58 -4.53 3.39
N GLU A 75 3.78 -4.95 3.76
CA GLU A 75 4.92 -4.05 4.02
C GLU A 75 5.21 -3.14 2.82
N LYS A 76 5.17 -3.68 1.60
CA LYS A 76 5.44 -2.91 0.37
C LYS A 76 4.32 -1.92 0.09
N ILE A 77 3.07 -2.33 0.30
CA ILE A 77 1.90 -1.47 0.10
C ILE A 77 1.94 -0.28 1.07
N TYR A 78 2.19 -0.54 2.36
CA TYR A 78 2.34 0.52 3.36
C TYR A 78 3.53 1.45 3.08
N SER A 79 4.67 0.92 2.63
CA SER A 79 5.81 1.76 2.21
C SER A 79 5.48 2.65 1.01
N ASN A 80 4.70 2.16 0.05
CA ASN A 80 4.29 2.97 -1.09
C ASN A 80 3.26 4.04 -0.70
N ARG A 81 2.33 3.72 0.20
CA ARG A 81 1.43 4.72 0.81
C ARG A 81 2.20 5.80 1.56
N SER A 82 3.21 5.41 2.34
CA SER A 82 4.14 6.35 2.98
C SER A 82 4.81 7.27 1.97
N ALA A 83 5.28 6.73 0.85
CA ALA A 83 5.87 7.51 -0.23
C ALA A 83 4.85 8.49 -0.85
N CYS A 84 3.60 8.09 -1.07
CA CYS A 84 2.55 8.99 -1.56
C CYS A 84 2.32 10.17 -0.61
N PHE A 85 2.12 9.91 0.68
CA PHE A 85 1.92 10.96 1.67
C PHE A 85 3.12 11.91 1.76
N PHE A 86 4.33 11.36 1.70
CA PHE A 86 5.55 12.17 1.67
C PHE A 86 5.57 13.11 0.47
N GLN A 87 5.24 12.62 -0.73
CA GLN A 87 5.19 13.46 -1.93
C GLN A 87 4.07 14.51 -1.91
N LEU A 88 3.04 14.30 -1.08
CA LEU A 88 1.97 15.27 -0.83
C LEU A 88 2.32 16.28 0.26
N GLY A 89 3.48 16.16 0.92
CA GLY A 89 3.88 17.00 2.06
C GLY A 89 3.23 16.59 3.38
N ASN A 90 2.50 15.48 3.42
CA ASN A 90 1.84 14.98 4.63
C ASN A 90 2.79 14.05 5.39
N TYR A 91 3.82 14.62 6.03
CA TYR A 91 4.90 13.84 6.64
C TYR A 91 4.45 13.00 7.84
N THR A 92 3.48 13.49 8.63
CA THR A 92 2.90 12.72 9.74
C THR A 92 2.25 11.41 9.26
N ASP A 93 1.43 11.48 8.21
CA ASP A 93 0.82 10.29 7.62
C ASP A 93 1.86 9.38 6.95
N ALA A 94 2.88 9.97 6.33
CA ALA A 94 4.00 9.23 5.77
C ALA A 94 4.74 8.40 6.83
N LEU A 95 4.98 8.96 8.01
CA LEU A 95 5.61 8.28 9.14
C LEU A 95 4.71 7.16 9.69
N ILE A 96 3.41 7.42 9.82
CA ILE A 96 2.43 6.42 10.27
C ILE A 96 2.42 5.20 9.33
N GLU A 97 2.33 5.43 8.02
CA GLU A 97 2.33 4.36 7.02
C GLU A 97 3.69 3.62 6.96
N ALA A 98 4.82 4.32 7.11
CA ALA A 98 6.13 3.70 7.20
C ALA A 98 6.24 2.77 8.43
N THR A 99 5.70 3.22 9.57
CA THR A 99 5.67 2.42 10.81
C THR A 99 4.81 1.18 10.65
N LYS A 100 3.69 1.26 9.92
CA LYS A 100 2.89 0.08 9.56
C LYS A 100 3.72 -0.90 8.71
N ALA A 101 4.47 -0.40 7.72
CA ALA A 101 5.35 -1.25 6.90
C ALA A 101 6.39 -2.02 7.75
N ILE A 102 7.02 -1.35 8.73
CA ILE A 102 7.97 -1.96 9.67
C ILE A 102 7.28 -3.02 10.54
N LYS A 103 6.05 -2.77 10.99
CA LYS A 103 5.27 -3.74 11.78
C LYS A 103 4.97 -5.02 11.00
N GLU A 104 4.63 -4.90 9.72
CA GLU A 104 4.40 -6.06 8.84
C GLU A 104 5.68 -6.85 8.57
N ASN A 105 6.80 -6.17 8.36
CA ASN A 105 8.09 -6.83 8.18
C ASN A 105 9.25 -6.04 8.81
N ARG A 106 9.66 -6.47 10.01
CA ARG A 106 10.76 -5.86 10.78
C ARG A 106 12.14 -6.10 10.19
N ALA A 107 12.29 -7.03 9.25
CA ALA A 107 13.55 -7.29 8.55
C ALA A 107 13.68 -6.46 7.27
N TRP A 108 12.67 -5.66 6.91
CA TRP A 108 12.68 -4.95 5.64
C TRP A 108 13.18 -3.51 5.79
N SER A 109 14.43 -3.27 5.35
CA SER A 109 15.15 -1.99 5.48
C SER A 109 14.36 -0.78 4.97
N LYS A 110 13.62 -0.93 3.87
CA LYS A 110 12.89 0.18 3.24
C LYS A 110 11.82 0.80 4.13
N GLY A 111 11.19 0.02 5.02
CA GLY A 111 10.22 0.57 5.98
C GLY A 111 10.86 1.60 6.91
N TYR A 112 12.05 1.28 7.43
CA TYR A 112 12.85 2.15 8.27
C TYR A 112 13.33 3.40 7.52
N PHE A 113 13.83 3.24 6.29
CA PHE A 113 14.22 4.37 5.45
C PHE A 113 13.07 5.35 5.21
N ARG A 114 11.85 4.86 4.96
CA ARG A 114 10.65 5.71 4.81
C ARG A 114 10.33 6.47 6.10
N ALA A 115 10.42 5.81 7.25
CA ALA A 115 10.18 6.42 8.55
C ALA A 115 11.21 7.51 8.85
N GLY A 116 12.50 7.23 8.65
CA GLY A 116 13.58 8.19 8.86
C GLY A 116 13.45 9.42 7.98
N ARG A 117 13.07 9.25 6.70
CA ARG A 117 12.80 10.39 5.80
C ARG A 117 11.64 11.25 6.28
N ALA A 118 10.53 10.65 6.70
CA ALA A 118 9.38 11.40 7.17
C ALA A 118 9.70 12.16 8.47
N ALA A 119 10.41 11.53 9.41
CA ALA A 119 10.87 12.17 10.65
C ALA A 119 11.83 13.35 10.37
N LEU A 120 12.73 13.19 9.39
CA LEU A 120 13.67 14.24 8.98
C LEU A 120 12.95 15.51 8.49
N GLU A 121 11.94 15.37 7.62
CA GLU A 121 11.14 16.52 7.15
C GLU A 121 10.30 17.18 8.26
N MET A 122 10.06 16.46 9.35
CA MET A 122 9.39 16.97 10.56
C MET A 122 10.38 17.54 11.58
N GLU A 123 11.67 17.59 11.26
CA GLU A 123 12.77 18.05 12.13
C GLU A 123 12.96 17.18 13.39
N TYR A 124 12.49 15.94 13.36
CA TYR A 124 12.70 14.93 14.40
C TYR A 124 14.01 14.19 14.12
N TYR A 125 15.13 14.89 14.32
CA TYR A 125 16.45 14.46 13.87
C TYR A 125 16.95 13.19 14.58
N ASP A 126 16.71 13.08 15.89
CA ASP A 126 17.15 11.92 16.68
C ASP A 126 16.39 10.66 16.25
N GLU A 127 15.07 10.75 16.08
CA GLU A 127 14.23 9.67 15.57
C GLU A 127 14.57 9.31 14.12
N ALA A 128 14.89 10.31 13.28
CA ALA A 128 15.31 10.06 11.91
C ALA A 128 16.61 9.25 11.87
N LEU A 129 17.61 9.64 12.67
CA LEU A 129 18.87 8.93 12.78
C LEU A 129 18.66 7.49 13.27
N GLU A 130 17.89 7.30 14.35
CA GLU A 130 17.58 5.97 14.88
C GLU A 130 16.92 5.07 13.82
N MET A 131 15.98 5.61 13.03
CA MET A 131 15.35 4.85 11.96
C MET A 131 16.34 4.51 10.84
N PHE A 132 17.22 5.42 10.44
CA PHE A 132 18.22 5.12 9.41
C PHE A 132 19.22 4.07 9.87
N GLU A 133 19.73 4.14 11.10
CA GLU A 133 20.63 3.14 11.68
C GLU A 133 19.97 1.77 11.71
N LYS A 134 18.74 1.68 12.25
CA LYS A 134 17.96 0.43 12.25
C LYS A 134 17.73 -0.13 10.84
N GLY A 135 17.53 0.74 9.85
CA GLY A 135 17.38 0.35 8.45
C GLY A 135 18.66 -0.28 7.89
N LEU A 136 19.80 0.33 8.14
CA LEU A 136 21.13 -0.16 7.71
C LEU A 136 21.46 -1.52 8.34
N GLU A 137 21.11 -1.72 9.62
CA GLU A 137 21.27 -3.03 10.28
C GLU A 137 20.50 -4.17 9.58
N LYS A 138 19.43 -3.87 8.82
CA LYS A 138 18.65 -4.89 8.12
C LYS A 138 19.19 -5.22 6.72
N GLU A 139 20.19 -4.49 6.24
CA GLU A 139 20.85 -4.75 4.95
C GLU A 139 22.15 -5.55 5.09
N ALA A 140 22.63 -5.72 6.33
CA ALA A 140 23.82 -6.50 6.69
C ALA A 140 23.50 -7.98 6.88
#